data_AF-A0A8T5USK8-F1
#
_entry.id   AF-A0A8T5USK8-F1
#
_cell.length_a   1.000
_cell.length_b   1.000
_cell.length_c   1.000
_cell.angle_alpha   90.00
_cell.angle_beta   90.00
_cell.angle_gamma   90.00
#
_symmetry.space_group_name_H-M   'P 1'
#
loop_
_entity.id
_entity.type
_entity.pdbx_description
1 polymer ?
#
loop_
_entity_poly.entity_id
_entity_poly.type
_entity_poly.pdbx_seq_one_letter_code
_entity_poly.pdbx_strand_id
1 'polypeptide(L)'
;EKTEFTGKNASLQKLLKKLKVKNQKAIIDSLENIESRHSIGFNKNVEKLFEIPVGEVFEKIKDFKETQYLIIDGILSQRLFSVIRSMKIKFIACKNKEQELRVPDQVVVYFF
;
A
#
# COMPACT_ATOMS: atom_id res chain seq x y z
N GLU A 1 24.70 7.12 -8.04
CA GLU A 1 24.55 5.98 -8.97
C GLU A 1 23.39 6.17 -9.94
N LYS A 2 23.38 5.37 -11.02
CA LYS A 2 22.50 5.47 -12.19
C LYS A 2 21.05 5.04 -11.90
N THR A 3 20.15 5.81 -12.48
CA THR A 3 18.69 5.74 -12.53
C THR A 3 18.14 4.46 -13.19
N GLU A 4 17.59 3.54 -12.40
CA GLU A 4 16.70 2.46 -12.86
C GLU A 4 15.19 2.74 -12.60
N PHE A 5 14.86 3.94 -12.10
CA PHE A 5 13.52 4.25 -11.56
C PHE A 5 12.42 4.60 -12.59
N THR A 6 12.72 4.72 -13.87
CA THR A 6 11.74 5.19 -14.88
C THR A 6 10.66 4.16 -15.24
N GLY A 7 10.93 2.85 -15.14
CA GLY A 7 9.96 1.80 -15.49
C GLY A 7 8.95 1.46 -14.39
N LYS A 8 9.42 1.40 -13.13
CA LYS A 8 8.59 1.08 -11.95
C LYS A 8 7.55 2.17 -11.67
N ASN A 9 7.97 3.43 -11.69
CA ASN A 9 7.07 4.58 -11.51
C ASN A 9 6.02 4.68 -12.61
N ALA A 10 6.35 4.36 -13.87
CA ALA A 10 5.38 4.32 -14.96
C ALA A 10 4.30 3.25 -14.76
N SER A 11 4.68 2.09 -14.22
CA SER A 11 3.74 0.99 -13.92
C SER A 11 2.82 1.33 -12.75
N LEU A 12 3.38 1.90 -11.68
CA LEU A 12 2.62 2.41 -10.54
C LEU A 12 1.64 3.51 -10.97
N GLN A 13 2.09 4.50 -11.74
CA GLN A 13 1.21 5.55 -12.26
C GLN A 13 0.06 4.99 -13.09
N LYS A 14 0.30 3.98 -13.93
CA LYS A 14 -0.78 3.30 -14.68
C LYS A 14 -1.80 2.64 -13.75
N LEU A 15 -1.36 1.96 -12.71
CA LEU A 15 -2.24 1.33 -11.71
C LEU A 15 -3.07 2.39 -10.96
N LEU A 16 -2.42 3.44 -10.45
CA LEU A 16 -3.08 4.53 -9.75
C LEU A 16 -4.08 5.28 -10.67
N LYS A 17 -3.75 5.45 -11.95
CA LYS A 17 -4.64 6.04 -12.95
C LYS A 17 -5.87 5.17 -13.21
N LYS A 18 -5.71 3.84 -13.32
CA LYS A 18 -6.83 2.89 -13.41
C LYS A 18 -7.74 2.95 -12.19
N LEU A 19 -7.16 3.15 -11.00
CA LEU A 19 -7.88 3.30 -9.74
C LEU A 19 -8.51 4.69 -9.53
N LYS A 20 -8.32 5.63 -10.47
CA LYS A 20 -8.79 7.03 -10.41
C LYS A 20 -8.30 7.76 -9.14
N VAL A 21 -7.07 7.50 -8.73
CA VAL A 21 -6.44 8.16 -7.58
C VAL A 21 -6.26 9.66 -7.88
N LYS A 22 -6.84 10.52 -7.04
CA LYS A 22 -6.80 11.98 -7.21
C LYS A 22 -5.39 12.55 -7.17
N ASN A 23 -4.61 12.16 -6.16
CA ASN A 23 -3.25 12.66 -5.95
C ASN A 23 -2.22 11.52 -6.00
N GLN A 24 -1.81 11.14 -7.21
CA GLN A 24 -0.87 10.04 -7.41
C GLN A 24 0.52 10.35 -6.83
N LYS A 25 0.93 11.63 -6.86
CA LYS A 25 2.23 12.07 -6.34
C LYS A 25 2.39 11.76 -4.87
N ALA A 26 1.35 11.96 -4.06
CA ALA A 26 1.43 11.69 -2.62
C ALA A 26 1.72 10.20 -2.33
N ILE A 27 1.14 9.27 -3.08
CA ILE A 27 1.41 7.83 -2.92
C ILE A 27 2.83 7.49 -3.37
N ILE A 28 3.28 8.06 -4.49
CA ILE A 28 4.63 7.82 -5.03
C ILE A 28 5.69 8.36 -4.06
N ASP A 29 5.53 9.59 -3.61
CA ASP A 29 6.43 10.23 -2.64
C ASP A 29 6.47 9.45 -1.32
N SER A 30 5.30 8.99 -0.84
CA SER A 30 5.24 8.14 0.35
C SER A 30 5.94 6.80 0.16
N LEU A 31 5.93 6.22 -1.03
CA LEU A 31 6.69 4.99 -1.32
C LEU A 31 8.19 5.20 -1.32
N GLU A 32 8.64 6.39 -1.73
CA GLU A 32 10.05 6.77 -1.78
C GLU A 32 10.58 7.16 -0.40
N ASN A 33 9.74 7.78 0.45
CA ASN A 33 10.10 8.31 1.75
C ASN A 33 9.60 7.47 2.95
N ILE A 34 8.94 6.33 2.73
CA ILE A 34 8.43 5.50 3.83
C ILE A 34 9.57 5.05 4.75
N GLU A 35 9.39 5.24 6.04
CA GLU A 35 10.34 4.76 7.04
C GLU A 35 10.43 3.24 7.05
N SER A 36 11.60 2.71 7.42
CA SER A 36 11.79 1.27 7.42
C SER A 36 10.84 0.59 8.42
N ARG A 37 10.22 -0.52 8.01
CA ARG A 37 9.23 -1.27 8.81
C ARG A 37 8.02 -0.43 9.23
N HIS A 38 7.71 0.63 8.49
CA HIS A 38 6.49 1.40 8.67
C HIS A 38 5.45 1.06 7.62
N SER A 39 4.24 1.56 7.87
CA SER A 39 3.12 1.47 6.98
C SER A 39 2.40 2.80 6.93
N ILE A 40 1.78 3.10 5.80
CA ILE A 40 1.05 4.33 5.58
C ILE A 40 -0.31 3.97 4.98
N GLY A 41 -1.37 4.47 5.60
CA GLY A 41 -2.74 4.31 5.12
C GLY A 41 -3.28 5.61 4.54
N PHE A 42 -3.92 5.54 3.38
CA PHE A 42 -4.61 6.67 2.76
C PHE A 42 -6.09 6.38 2.53
N ASN A 43 -6.89 7.43 2.66
CA ASN A 43 -8.31 7.39 2.28
C ASN A 43 -8.49 7.56 0.75
N LYS A 44 -9.76 7.59 0.30
CA LYS A 44 -10.14 7.81 -1.11
C LYS A 44 -9.55 9.09 -1.72
N ASN A 45 -9.42 10.14 -0.92
CA ASN A 45 -8.91 11.45 -1.34
C ASN A 45 -7.38 11.53 -1.33
N VAL A 46 -6.70 10.46 -0.93
CA VAL A 46 -5.25 10.41 -0.74
C VAL A 46 -4.80 11.31 0.41
N GLU A 47 -5.61 11.38 1.46
CA GLU A 47 -5.22 11.98 2.74
C GLU A 47 -4.62 10.89 3.63
N LYS A 48 -3.47 11.18 4.24
CA LYS A 48 -2.77 10.25 5.14
C LYS A 48 -3.61 10.07 6.41
N LEU A 49 -4.15 8.87 6.61
CA LEU A 49 -4.93 8.51 7.79
C LEU A 49 -4.03 8.10 8.95
N PHE A 50 -2.95 7.39 8.65
CA PHE A 50 -2.00 6.93 9.63
C PHE A 50 -0.62 6.67 9.01
N GLU A 51 0.38 6.69 9.88
CA GLU A 51 1.74 6.25 9.61
C GLU A 51 2.24 5.56 10.88
N ILE A 52 2.34 4.23 10.86
CA ILE A 52 2.63 3.42 12.05
C ILE A 52 3.54 2.24 11.69
N PRO A 53 4.28 1.68 12.65
CA PRO A 53 5.07 0.47 12.44
C PRO A 53 4.21 -0.69 11.93
N VAL A 54 4.74 -1.50 11.00
CA VAL A 54 4.03 -2.66 10.40
C VAL A 54 3.50 -3.62 11.46
N GLY A 55 4.24 -3.79 12.57
CA GLY A 55 3.81 -4.62 13.70
C GLY A 55 2.51 -4.14 14.36
N GLU A 56 2.29 -2.83 14.43
CA GLU A 56 1.09 -2.23 15.03
C GLU A 56 -0.09 -2.15 14.07
N VAL A 57 0.15 -2.29 12.76
CA VAL A 57 -0.91 -2.25 11.74
C VAL A 57 -1.98 -3.27 12.02
N PHE A 58 -1.60 -4.50 12.36
CA PHE A 58 -2.55 -5.57 12.60
C PHE A 58 -3.60 -5.21 13.66
N GLU A 59 -3.19 -4.44 14.67
CA GLU A 59 -4.05 -4.03 15.78
C GLU A 59 -4.83 -2.76 15.44
N LYS A 60 -4.13 -1.72 14.98
CA LYS A 60 -4.69 -0.37 14.79
C LYS A 60 -5.43 -0.19 13.46
N ILE A 61 -5.16 -1.00 12.43
CA ILE A 61 -5.77 -0.79 11.11
C ILE A 61 -7.29 -0.88 11.15
N LYS A 62 -7.86 -1.62 12.12
CA LYS A 62 -9.31 -1.75 12.31
C LYS A 62 -10.00 -0.42 12.63
N ASP A 63 -9.31 0.53 13.23
CA ASP A 63 -9.81 1.87 13.52
C ASP A 63 -9.88 2.73 12.25
N PHE A 64 -9.02 2.44 11.27
CA PHE A 64 -8.89 3.19 10.01
C PHE A 64 -9.70 2.56 8.87
N LYS A 65 -11.00 2.35 9.07
CA LYS A 65 -11.91 1.68 8.10
C LYS A 65 -12.01 2.39 6.73
N GLU A 66 -11.69 3.67 6.68
CA GLU A 66 -11.71 4.48 5.47
C GLU A 66 -10.48 4.28 4.57
N THR A 67 -9.50 3.51 5.04
CA THR A 67 -8.29 3.18 4.28
C THR A 67 -8.64 2.47 2.97
N GLN A 68 -8.20 3.06 1.86
CA GLN A 68 -8.35 2.52 0.51
C GLN A 68 -7.02 2.15 -0.14
N TYR A 69 -5.95 2.85 0.24
CA TYR A 69 -4.60 2.60 -0.26
C TYR A 69 -3.70 2.36 0.94
N LEU A 70 -2.96 1.26 0.91
CA LEU A 70 -2.07 0.85 1.99
C LEU A 70 -0.66 0.67 1.44
N ILE A 71 0.32 1.27 2.10
CA ILE A 71 1.74 1.10 1.81
C ILE A 71 2.37 0.45 3.02
N ILE A 72 3.22 -0.55 2.79
CA ILE A 72 3.88 -1.34 3.83
C ILE A 72 5.34 -1.49 3.44
N ASP A 73 6.27 -0.93 4.20
CA ASP A 73 7.69 -1.27 4.08
C ASP A 73 7.94 -2.61 4.76
N GLY A 74 7.57 -3.68 4.07
CA GLY A 74 7.68 -5.04 4.61
C GLY A 74 7.00 -6.09 3.74
N ILE A 75 6.79 -7.25 4.36
CA ILE A 75 6.18 -8.42 3.71
C ILE A 75 4.68 -8.39 3.99
N LEU A 76 3.87 -8.43 2.93
CA LEU A 76 2.44 -8.66 3.05
C LEU A 76 2.20 -10.12 3.45
N SER A 77 1.80 -10.32 4.71
CA SER A 77 1.49 -11.62 5.27
C SER A 77 0.02 -11.99 5.15
N GLN A 78 -0.31 -13.28 5.22
CA GLN A 78 -1.68 -13.79 5.22
C GLN A 78 -2.49 -13.32 6.42
N ARG A 79 -1.84 -13.16 7.58
CA ARG A 79 -2.48 -12.60 8.79
C ARG A 79 -2.87 -11.14 8.57
N LEU A 80 -1.94 -10.31 8.10
CA LEU A 80 -2.22 -8.91 7.82
C LEU A 80 -3.27 -8.77 6.72
N PHE A 81 -3.12 -9.55 5.65
CA PHE A 81 -4.07 -9.57 4.54
C PHE A 81 -5.48 -9.96 5.00
N SER A 82 -5.61 -10.92 5.93
CA SER A 82 -6.91 -11.32 6.47
C SER A 82 -7.60 -10.21 7.26
N VAL A 83 -6.84 -9.39 8.00
CA VAL A 83 -7.41 -8.23 8.72
C VAL A 83 -7.92 -7.18 7.73
N ILE A 84 -7.09 -6.85 6.74
CA ILE A 84 -7.44 -5.81 5.76
C ILE A 84 -8.45 -6.27 4.72
N ARG A 85 -8.66 -7.58 4.55
CA ARG A 85 -9.69 -8.14 3.65
C ARG A 85 -11.10 -7.70 4.05
N SER A 86 -11.33 -7.45 5.33
CA SER A 86 -12.62 -6.91 5.83
C SER A 86 -12.78 -5.41 5.56
N MET A 87 -11.77 -4.76 4.98
CA MET A 87 -11.71 -3.34 4.73
C MET A 87 -11.84 -3.06 3.22
N LYS A 88 -12.16 -1.81 2.87
CA LYS A 88 -12.38 -1.39 1.47
C LYS A 88 -11.06 -1.00 0.77
N ILE A 89 -9.99 -1.75 1.05
CA ILE A 89 -8.67 -1.54 0.44
C ILE A 89 -8.71 -2.00 -1.01
N LYS A 90 -8.27 -1.11 -1.91
CA LYS A 90 -8.21 -1.35 -3.35
C LYS A 90 -6.79 -1.53 -3.84
N PHE A 91 -5.82 -1.02 -3.09
CA PHE A 91 -4.42 -0.99 -3.47
C PHE A 91 -3.53 -1.24 -2.26
N ILE A 92 -2.56 -2.12 -2.43
CA ILE A 92 -1.53 -2.41 -1.44
C ILE A 92 -0.17 -2.30 -2.13
N ALA A 93 0.75 -1.53 -1.57
CA ALA A 93 2.14 -1.55 -1.97
C ALA A 93 3.01 -2.16 -0.87
N CYS A 94 3.86 -3.13 -1.21
CA CYS A 94 4.72 -3.81 -0.24
C CYS A 94 6.05 -4.24 -0.85
N LYS A 95 7.07 -4.52 -0.01
CA LYS A 95 8.37 -5.01 -0.50
C LYS A 95 8.29 -6.41 -1.06
N ASN A 96 7.53 -7.26 -0.40
CA ASN A 96 7.32 -8.64 -0.83
C ASN A 96 5.95 -9.14 -0.32
N LYS A 97 5.55 -10.35 -0.73
CA LYS A 97 4.41 -11.06 -0.15
C LYS A 97 4.83 -12.47 0.27
N GLU A 98 4.10 -13.07 1.20
CA GLU A 98 4.24 -14.50 1.46
C GLU A 98 3.91 -15.32 0.19
N GLN A 99 4.66 -16.41 -0.04
CA GLN A 99 4.50 -17.22 -1.26
C GLN A 99 3.09 -17.80 -1.37
N GLU A 100 2.54 -18.29 -0.26
CA GLU A 100 1.21 -18.89 -0.17
C GLU A 100 0.08 -17.86 -0.16
N LEU A 101 0.39 -16.55 -0.09
CA LEU A 101 -0.61 -15.51 -0.08
C LEU A 101 -1.32 -15.44 -1.43
N ARG A 102 -2.62 -15.74 -1.41
CA ARG A 102 -3.56 -15.53 -2.51
C ARG A 102 -4.28 -14.21 -2.33
N VAL A 103 -3.98 -13.25 -3.21
CA VAL A 103 -4.66 -11.96 -3.25
C VAL A 103 -5.75 -12.02 -4.32
N PRO A 104 -7.01 -11.69 -4.00
CA PRO A 104 -8.09 -11.65 -4.98
C PRO A 104 -7.91 -10.48 -5.96
N ASP A 105 -8.42 -10.66 -7.18
CA ASP A 105 -8.30 -9.70 -8.31
C ASP A 105 -8.81 -8.28 -8.00
N GLN A 106 -9.71 -8.16 -7.03
CA GLN A 106 -10.27 -6.88 -6.59
C GLN A 106 -9.26 -5.97 -5.87
N VAL A 107 -8.12 -6.50 -5.41
CA VAL A 107 -7.06 -5.75 -4.73
C VAL A 107 -5.82 -5.73 -5.61
N VAL A 108 -5.41 -4.54 -5.99
CA VAL A 108 -4.16 -4.34 -6.74
C VAL A 108 -2.99 -4.39 -5.77
N VAL A 109 -2.03 -5.26 -6.02
CA VAL A 109 -0.78 -5.31 -5.24
C VAL A 109 0.38 -4.84 -6.10
N TYR A 110 1.18 -3.94 -5.54
CA TYR A 110 2.39 -3.40 -6.16
C TYR A 110 3.61 -3.72 -5.31
N PHE A 111 4.70 -4.12 -5.96
CA PHE A 111 5.96 -4.43 -5.31
C PHE A 111 7.03 -3.38 -5.67
N PHE A 112 7.70 -2.80 -4.67
CA PHE A 112 8.64 -1.68 -4.85
C PHE A 112 10.07 -1.98 -4.42
#